data_AF-L2FZL3-F1
#
_entry.id   AF-L2FZL3-F1
#
_cell.length_a   1.000
_cell.length_b   1.000
_cell.length_c   1.000
_cell.angle_alpha   90.00
_cell.angle_beta   90.00
_cell.angle_gamma   90.00
#
_symmetry.space_group_name_H-M   'P 1'
#
loop_
_entity.id
_entity.type
_entity.pdbx_description
1 polymer ?
#
loop_
_entity_poly.entity_id
_entity_poly.type
_entity_poly.pdbx_seq_one_letter_code
_entity_poly.pdbx_strand_id
1 'polypeptide(L)'
;MEAVAVHSPTKHIEAVAHQVPPSGHIHDDDGRGLFSWMLSDTERAHMCKLLNLDETTFSTRTGFVFSREREVCTGCGKYSGIDDLIDTALKMRVHSAEFIVDSVLTGKPSPLAHSIDCSSCGKKHEGTFFWPPVW
;
A
#
# COMPACT_ATOMS: atom_id res chain seq x y z
N MET A 1 -37.85 39.42 -22.58
CA MET A 1 -36.92 39.19 -21.45
C MET A 1 -36.92 37.69 -21.22
N GLU A 2 -35.95 36.97 -21.77
CA GLU A 2 -35.80 35.53 -21.55
C GLU A 2 -34.66 35.31 -20.54
N ALA A 3 -34.94 34.50 -19.52
CA ALA A 3 -33.99 34.17 -18.48
C ALA A 3 -33.02 33.08 -18.98
N VAL A 4 -31.73 33.36 -18.89
CA VAL A 4 -30.65 32.38 -19.13
C VAL A 4 -30.59 31.43 -17.93
N ALA A 5 -30.89 30.15 -18.16
CA ALA A 5 -30.63 29.09 -17.19
C ALA A 5 -29.13 28.78 -17.16
N VAL A 6 -28.47 29.16 -16.07
CA VAL A 6 -27.07 28.82 -15.81
C VAL A 6 -27.03 27.37 -15.31
N HIS A 7 -26.62 26.44 -16.18
CA HIS A 7 -26.28 25.08 -15.74
C HIS A 7 -24.99 25.12 -14.93
N SER A 8 -25.10 24.86 -13.62
CA SER A 8 -23.95 24.56 -12.76
C SER A 8 -23.69 23.05 -12.83
N PRO A 9 -22.53 22.58 -13.32
CA PRO A 9 -22.22 21.16 -13.26
C PRO A 9 -21.68 20.85 -11.87
N THR A 10 -22.53 20.27 -11.02
CA THR A 10 -22.05 19.59 -9.81
C THR A 10 -21.13 18.46 -10.24
N LYS A 11 -19.81 18.64 -10.07
CA LYS A 11 -18.85 17.54 -10.14
C LYS A 11 -19.19 16.57 -9.02
N HIS A 12 -19.95 15.54 -9.33
CA HIS A 12 -20.01 14.35 -8.49
C HIS A 12 -18.60 13.75 -8.51
N ILE A 13 -17.84 13.99 -7.45
CA ILE A 13 -16.65 13.21 -7.15
C ILE A 13 -17.21 11.88 -6.67
N GLU A 14 -17.31 10.90 -7.56
CA GLU A 14 -17.59 9.54 -7.14
C GLU A 14 -16.50 9.15 -6.15
N ALA A 15 -16.88 8.94 -4.89
CA ALA A 15 -16.00 8.31 -3.93
C ALA A 15 -15.66 6.94 -4.51
N VAL A 16 -14.43 6.78 -5.01
CA VAL A 16 -13.90 5.45 -5.30
C VAL A 16 -13.94 4.72 -3.97
N ALA A 17 -14.90 3.82 -3.82
CA ALA A 17 -14.94 2.92 -2.69
C ALA A 17 -13.68 2.08 -2.78
N HIS A 18 -12.67 2.40 -1.98
CA HIS A 18 -11.48 1.59 -1.84
C HIS A 18 -11.94 0.23 -1.31
N GLN A 19 -11.99 -0.77 -2.18
CA GLN A 19 -12.26 -2.14 -1.76
C GLN A 19 -11.22 -2.52 -0.71
N VAL A 20 -11.68 -3.09 0.40
CA VAL A 20 -10.79 -3.56 1.47
C VAL A 20 -9.91 -4.66 0.88
N PRO A 21 -8.59 -4.47 0.78
CA PRO A 21 -7.73 -5.57 0.37
C PRO A 21 -7.81 -6.67 1.44
N PRO A 22 -7.91 -7.95 1.05
CA PRO A 22 -8.03 -9.01 2.02
C PRO A 22 -6.79 -9.07 2.92
N SER A 23 -7.02 -9.32 4.21
CA SER A 23 -5.98 -9.63 5.19
C SER A 23 -6.28 -10.96 5.86
N GLY A 24 -5.25 -11.79 6.03
CA GLY A 24 -5.32 -13.03 6.79
C GLY A 24 -4.63 -12.88 8.14
N HIS A 25 -5.20 -13.44 9.19
CA HIS A 25 -4.52 -13.58 10.48
C HIS A 25 -3.69 -14.85 10.47
N ILE A 26 -2.41 -14.74 10.80
CA ILE A 26 -1.50 -15.87 10.97
C ILE A 26 -0.82 -15.77 12.34
N HIS A 27 -0.18 -16.84 12.79
CA HIS A 27 0.61 -16.84 14.02
C HIS A 27 2.04 -17.25 13.68
N ASP A 28 3.04 -16.64 14.32
CA ASP A 28 4.40 -17.18 14.32
C ASP A 28 4.53 -18.37 15.27
N ASP A 29 5.72 -18.98 15.31
CA ASP A 29 6.03 -20.14 16.16
C ASP A 29 5.87 -19.84 17.66
N ASP A 30 5.99 -18.57 18.06
CA ASP A 30 5.79 -18.09 19.43
C ASP A 30 4.31 -17.77 19.73
N GLY A 31 3.41 -17.97 18.77
CA GLY A 31 1.99 -17.65 18.90
C GLY A 31 1.65 -16.16 18.79
N ARG A 32 2.59 -15.31 18.34
CA ARG A 32 2.31 -13.88 18.10
C ARG A 32 1.48 -13.73 16.83
N GLY A 33 0.41 -12.95 16.92
CA GLY A 33 -0.46 -12.65 15.79
C GLY A 33 0.25 -11.77 14.77
N LEU A 34 0.27 -12.23 13.52
CA LEU A 34 0.76 -11.51 12.35
C LEU A 34 -0.35 -11.40 11.31
N PHE A 35 -0.14 -10.54 10.32
CA PHE A 35 -1.13 -10.22 9.31
C PHE A 35 -0.55 -10.44 7.92
N SER A 36 -1.20 -11.30 7.12
CA SER A 36 -0.90 -11.47 5.71
C SER A 36 -1.71 -10.46 4.91
N TRP A 37 -1.05 -9.42 4.43
CA TRP A 37 -1.62 -8.39 3.57
C TRP A 37 -1.64 -8.89 2.13
N MET A 38 -2.81 -9.29 1.64
CA MET A 38 -2.95 -9.79 0.26
C MET A 38 -2.84 -8.63 -0.72
N LEU A 39 -2.06 -8.82 -1.78
CA LEU A 39 -1.88 -7.81 -2.82
C LEU A 39 -3.11 -7.72 -3.71
N SER A 40 -3.76 -6.55 -3.68
CA SER A 40 -4.76 -6.16 -4.66
C SER A 40 -4.14 -5.84 -6.02
N ASP A 41 -4.94 -5.89 -7.08
CA ASP A 41 -4.50 -5.53 -8.43
C ASP A 41 -4.06 -4.06 -8.52
N THR A 42 -4.70 -3.19 -7.75
CA THR A 42 -4.33 -1.76 -7.66
C THR A 42 -2.95 -1.60 -7.04
N GLU A 43 -2.65 -2.31 -5.94
CA GLU A 43 -1.31 -2.27 -5.34
C GLU A 43 -0.26 -2.81 -6.31
N ARG A 44 -0.52 -3.93 -6.99
CA ARG A 44 0.42 -4.49 -7.98
C ARG A 44 0.74 -3.52 -9.11
N ALA A 45 -0.30 -2.98 -9.74
CA ALA A 45 -0.13 -2.03 -10.84
C ALA A 45 0.64 -0.79 -10.37
N HIS A 46 0.37 -0.31 -9.16
CA HIS A 46 1.08 0.83 -8.61
C HIS A 46 2.55 0.51 -8.31
N MET A 47 2.86 -0.65 -7.73
CA MET A 47 4.23 -1.11 -7.51
C MET A 47 5.03 -1.22 -8.81
N CYS A 48 4.45 -1.84 -9.85
CA CYS A 48 5.11 -1.98 -11.15
C CYS A 48 5.41 -0.61 -11.76
N LYS A 49 4.48 0.35 -11.65
CA LYS A 49 4.71 1.73 -12.09
C LYS A 49 5.82 2.42 -11.31
N LEU A 50 5.83 2.32 -9.98
CA LEU A 50 6.85 2.96 -9.11
C LEU A 50 8.26 2.42 -9.38
N LEU A 51 8.37 1.12 -9.65
CA LEU A 51 9.63 0.42 -9.82
C LEU A 51 10.03 0.24 -11.29
N ASN A 52 9.24 0.78 -12.23
CA ASN A 52 9.44 0.62 -13.67
C ASN A 52 9.61 -0.85 -14.09
N LEU A 53 8.70 -1.70 -13.61
CA LEU A 53 8.67 -3.14 -13.87
C LEU A 53 7.50 -3.53 -14.76
N ASP A 54 7.60 -4.70 -15.39
CA ASP A 54 6.48 -5.34 -16.09
C ASP A 54 5.40 -5.79 -15.09
N GLU A 55 4.12 -5.69 -15.47
CA GLU A 55 2.98 -6.08 -14.63
C GLU A 55 3.01 -7.55 -14.19
N THR A 56 3.67 -8.42 -14.96
CA THR A 56 3.82 -9.84 -14.63
C THR A 56 4.85 -10.10 -13.51
N THR A 57 5.69 -9.11 -13.18
CA THR A 57 6.80 -9.26 -12.21
C THR A 57 6.33 -9.75 -10.84
N PHE A 58 5.15 -9.29 -10.39
CA PHE A 58 4.56 -9.67 -9.10
C PHE A 58 3.36 -10.61 -9.24
N SER A 59 3.14 -11.21 -10.42
CA SER A 59 1.97 -12.05 -10.70
C SER A 59 1.84 -13.27 -9.77
N THR A 60 2.97 -13.84 -9.33
CA THR A 60 3.01 -15.01 -8.44
C THR A 60 3.02 -14.65 -6.95
N ARG A 61 3.22 -13.37 -6.60
CA ARG A 61 3.25 -12.93 -5.20
C ARG A 61 1.83 -12.74 -4.68
N THR A 62 1.41 -13.47 -3.66
CA THR A 62 0.03 -13.32 -3.12
C THR A 62 -0.12 -12.17 -2.15
N GLY A 63 0.90 -11.91 -1.32
CA GLY A 63 0.85 -10.90 -0.27
C GLY A 63 2.18 -10.74 0.47
N PHE A 64 2.15 -9.97 1.54
CA PHE A 64 3.27 -9.73 2.45
C PHE A 64 2.83 -9.90 3.90
N VAL A 65 3.70 -10.45 4.73
CA VAL A 65 3.43 -10.59 6.17
C VAL A 65 3.90 -9.33 6.91
N PHE A 66 3.04 -8.80 7.76
CA PHE A 66 3.28 -7.63 8.59
C PHE A 66 2.91 -7.89 10.05
N SER A 67 3.48 -7.09 10.94
CA SER A 67 3.24 -7.14 12.39
C SER A 67 1.88 -6.62 12.85
N ARG A 68 1.10 -6.02 11.95
CA ARG A 68 -0.19 -5.39 12.25
C ARG A 68 -1.13 -5.42 11.06
N GLU A 69 -2.41 -5.22 11.33
CA GLU A 69 -3.43 -5.05 10.29
C GLU A 69 -3.20 -3.75 9.48
N ARG A 70 -3.73 -3.73 8.26
CA ARG A 70 -3.83 -2.57 7.40
C ARG A 70 -4.60 -1.46 8.09
N GLU A 71 -4.16 -0.23 7.88
CA GLU A 71 -4.82 0.97 8.39
C GLU A 71 -5.66 1.63 7.29
N VAL A 72 -6.84 2.15 7.64
CA VAL A 72 -7.61 3.00 6.74
C VAL A 72 -7.05 4.42 6.80
N CYS A 73 -6.56 4.93 5.67
CA CYS A 73 -6.04 6.29 5.59
C CYS A 73 -7.13 7.30 5.99
N THR A 74 -6.86 8.07 7.05
CA THR A 74 -7.78 9.11 7.56
C THR A 74 -7.90 10.35 6.66
N GLY A 75 -7.24 10.35 5.49
CA GLY A 75 -7.31 11.41 4.48
C GLY A 75 -8.22 11.07 3.29
N CYS A 76 -8.07 9.87 2.74
CA CYS A 76 -8.77 9.46 1.51
C CYS A 76 -9.50 8.11 1.59
N GLY A 77 -9.39 7.40 2.72
CA GLY A 77 -10.01 6.08 2.91
C GLY A 77 -9.30 4.90 2.24
N LYS A 78 -8.17 5.13 1.54
CA LYS A 78 -7.32 4.03 1.03
C LYS A 78 -6.76 3.20 2.18
N TYR A 79 -6.81 1.88 2.08
CA TYR A 79 -6.12 0.98 3.02
C TYR A 79 -4.61 1.02 2.81
N SER A 80 -3.85 1.00 3.90
CA SER A 80 -2.39 0.95 3.86
C SER A 80 -1.94 -0.29 3.12
N GLY A 81 -0.94 -0.15 2.25
CA GLY A 81 -0.41 -1.24 1.43
C GLY A 81 1.10 -1.25 1.34
N ILE A 82 1.65 -2.30 0.72
CA ILE A 82 3.08 -2.34 0.41
C ILE A 82 3.47 -1.21 -0.55
N ASP A 83 2.53 -0.78 -1.39
CA ASP A 83 2.70 0.29 -2.35
C ASP A 83 2.95 1.64 -1.66
N ASP A 84 2.29 1.89 -0.51
CA ASP A 84 2.55 3.05 0.35
C ASP A 84 3.98 3.03 0.90
N LEU A 85 4.45 1.85 1.29
CA LEU A 85 5.79 1.69 1.87
C LEU A 85 6.87 1.91 0.82
N ILE A 86 6.68 1.36 -0.39
CA ILE A 86 7.56 1.57 -1.54
C ILE A 86 7.57 3.04 -1.97
N ASP A 87 6.39 3.65 -2.13
CA ASP A 87 6.25 5.05 -2.51
C ASP A 87 6.93 5.98 -1.49
N THR A 88 6.71 5.73 -0.19
CA THR A 88 7.36 6.48 0.90
C THR A 88 8.89 6.36 0.82
N ALA A 89 9.42 5.13 0.68
CA ALA A 89 10.86 4.89 0.62
C ALA A 89 11.54 5.59 -0.57
N LEU A 90 10.88 5.56 -1.74
CA LEU A 90 11.35 6.23 -2.96
C LEU A 90 11.30 7.76 -2.80
N LYS A 91 10.18 8.31 -2.29
CA LYS A 91 10.04 9.76 -2.06
C LYS A 91 11.06 10.30 -1.06
N MET A 92 11.33 9.54 0.01
CA MET A 92 12.33 9.89 1.02
C MET A 92 13.77 9.64 0.58
N ARG A 93 13.98 8.96 -0.56
CA ARG A 93 15.30 8.57 -1.10
C ARG A 93 16.15 7.75 -0.13
N VAL A 94 15.51 6.96 0.74
CA VAL A 94 16.20 6.09 1.70
C VAL A 94 16.61 4.75 1.10
N HIS A 95 15.96 4.36 0.00
CA HIS A 95 16.26 3.15 -0.77
C HIS A 95 16.21 3.44 -2.28
N SER A 96 17.02 2.73 -3.06
CA SER A 96 16.92 2.75 -4.53
C SER A 96 15.81 1.81 -5.02
N ALA A 97 15.33 2.00 -6.24
CA ALA A 97 14.33 1.11 -6.84
C ALA A 97 14.87 -0.32 -6.96
N GLU A 98 16.15 -0.48 -7.34
CA GLU A 98 16.80 -1.78 -7.47
C GLU A 98 16.85 -2.53 -6.13
N PHE A 99 17.18 -1.82 -5.04
CA PHE A 99 17.18 -2.40 -3.70
C PHE A 99 15.78 -2.85 -3.27
N ILE A 100 14.75 -2.04 -3.56
CA ILE A 100 13.36 -2.38 -3.24
C ILE A 100 12.93 -3.62 -4.03
N VAL A 101 13.21 -3.67 -5.33
CA VAL A 101 12.90 -4.83 -6.18
C VAL A 101 13.52 -6.09 -5.61
N ASP A 102 14.82 -6.07 -5.28
CA ASP A 102 15.51 -7.21 -4.70
C ASP A 102 14.90 -7.64 -3.36
N SER A 103 14.66 -6.70 -2.44
CA SER A 103 14.07 -6.98 -1.13
C SER A 103 12.65 -7.58 -1.23
N VAL A 104 11.83 -7.06 -2.14
CA VAL A 104 10.44 -7.48 -2.35
C VAL A 104 10.37 -8.84 -3.07
N LEU A 105 11.26 -9.10 -4.02
CA LEU A 105 11.32 -10.38 -4.74
C LEU A 105 11.94 -11.50 -3.90
N THR A 106 12.99 -11.21 -3.14
CA THR A 106 13.59 -12.20 -2.23
C THR A 106 12.70 -12.52 -1.04
N GLY A 107 11.75 -11.64 -0.71
CA GLY A 107 10.89 -11.78 0.46
C GLY A 107 11.65 -11.59 1.78
N LYS A 108 12.82 -10.96 1.75
CA LYS A 108 13.67 -10.67 2.93
C LYS A 108 13.84 -9.17 3.16
N PRO A 109 12.74 -8.43 3.36
CA PRO A 109 12.82 -7.01 3.70
C PRO A 109 13.43 -6.80 5.10
N SER A 110 13.94 -5.60 5.33
CA SER A 110 14.49 -5.19 6.63
C SER A 110 13.44 -5.32 7.75
N PRO A 111 13.80 -5.85 8.93
CA PRO A 111 12.89 -5.93 10.09
C PRO A 111 12.66 -4.58 10.77
N LEU A 112 13.31 -3.51 10.30
CA LEU A 112 13.16 -2.19 10.90
C LEU A 112 11.73 -1.65 10.72
N ALA A 113 11.29 -0.89 11.72
CA ALA A 113 10.00 -0.23 11.71
C ALA A 113 9.99 0.97 10.74
N HIS A 114 8.98 0.99 9.86
CA HIS A 114 8.77 2.04 8.88
C HIS A 114 7.54 2.88 9.25
N SER A 115 7.68 4.21 9.16
CA SER A 115 6.53 5.09 8.97
C SER A 115 6.18 5.09 7.48
N ILE A 116 4.90 5.05 7.15
CA ILE A 116 4.44 5.09 5.76
C ILE A 116 3.43 6.21 5.56
N ASP A 117 3.52 6.86 4.41
CA ASP A 117 2.57 7.84 3.94
C ASP A 117 1.65 7.20 2.90
N CYS A 118 0.37 7.58 2.90
CA CYS A 118 -0.58 7.11 1.92
C CYS A 118 -0.19 7.60 0.52
N SER A 119 0.06 6.68 -0.41
CA SER A 119 0.47 6.96 -1.78
C SER A 119 -0.56 7.76 -2.58
N SER A 120 -1.84 7.68 -2.18
CA SER A 120 -2.94 8.39 -2.85
C SER A 120 -3.04 9.87 -2.46
N CYS A 121 -2.88 10.20 -1.17
CA CYS A 121 -3.13 11.56 -0.66
C CYS A 121 -1.97 12.20 0.12
N GLY A 122 -0.89 11.45 0.35
CA GLY A 122 0.29 11.91 1.10
C GLY A 122 0.11 11.99 2.62
N LYS A 123 -1.06 11.64 3.15
CA LYS A 123 -1.28 11.65 4.61
C LYS A 123 -0.57 10.46 5.26
N LYS A 124 0.16 10.72 6.34
CA LYS A 124 0.82 9.71 7.17
C LYS A 124 -0.18 8.77 7.82
N HIS A 125 0.08 7.47 7.76
CA HIS A 125 -0.61 6.43 8.52
C HIS A 125 -0.09 6.42 9.98
N GLU A 126 -0.94 6.06 10.95
CA GLU A 126 -0.61 6.06 12.36
C GLU A 126 0.27 4.86 12.79
N GLY A 127 1.29 5.15 13.59
CA GLY A 127 2.21 4.16 14.13
C GLY A 127 3.28 3.72 13.12
N THR A 128 3.79 2.51 13.30
CA THR A 128 4.84 1.94 12.46
C THR A 128 4.48 0.56 11.95
N PHE A 129 5.14 0.17 10.86
CA PHE A 129 4.90 -1.06 10.12
C PHE A 129 6.25 -1.77 9.95
N PHE A 130 6.33 -3.04 10.31
CA PHE A 130 7.54 -3.82 10.13
C PHE A 130 7.21 -5.23 9.66
N TRP A 131 8.15 -5.82 8.94
CA TRP A 131 8.11 -7.23 8.63
C TRP A 131 8.58 -8.01 9.85
N PRO A 132 7.78 -8.96 10.35
CA PRO A 132 8.22 -9.81 11.44
C PRO A 132 9.45 -10.61 10.99
N PRO A 133 10.41 -10.88 11.89
CA PRO A 133 11.45 -11.86 11.62
C PRO A 133 10.76 -13.23 11.52
N VAL A 134 10.41 -13.63 10.30
CA VAL A 134 9.91 -14.97 10.02
C VAL A 134 11.13 -15.90 9.96
N TRP A 135 11.17 -16.87 10.86
CA TRP A 135 12.20 -17.91 10.95
C TRP A 135 11.81 -19.12 10.11
#